data_AF-A0A5C3QBL9-F1
#
_entry.id   AF-A0A5C3QBL9-F1
#
_cell.length_a   1.000
_cell.length_b   1.000
_cell.length_c   1.000
_cell.angle_alpha   90.00
_cell.angle_beta   90.00
_cell.angle_gamma   90.00
#
_symmetry.space_group_name_H-M   'P 1'
#
loop_
_entity.id
_entity.type
_entity.pdbx_description
1 polymer ?
#
loop_
_entity_poly.entity_id
_entity_poly.type
_entity_poly.pdbx_seq_one_letter_code
_entity_poly.pdbx_strand_id
1 'polypeptide(L)' 'MPPVLLSRTIDPVLGVFTGCLAYYLFENNPRTALPPGNKLGDLIQWKWTRWQEQRSAKLLKSA' A
#
# COMPACT_ATOMS: atom_id res chain seq x y z
N MET A 1 -28.73 5.45 -20.26
CA MET A 1 -27.64 5.18 -19.29
C MET A 1 -26.41 4.86 -20.14
N PRO A 2 -25.37 5.72 -20.19
CA PRO A 2 -24.26 5.52 -21.12
C PRO A 2 -23.48 4.25 -20.77
N PRO A 3 -23.05 3.44 -21.77
CA PRO A 3 -22.41 2.16 -21.53
C PRO A 3 -20.97 2.38 -21.04
N VAL A 4 -20.57 1.63 -20.00
CA VAL A 4 -19.19 1.63 -19.49
C VAL A 4 -18.30 0.87 -20.46
N LEU A 5 -17.43 1.58 -21.17
CA LEU A 5 -16.76 1.10 -22.38
C LEU A 5 -15.53 0.22 -22.17
N LEU A 6 -15.10 -0.14 -20.94
CA LEU A 6 -13.99 -1.09 -20.80
C LEU A 6 -13.98 -1.95 -19.53
N SER A 7 -14.34 -1.43 -18.35
CA SER A 7 -14.57 -2.22 -17.14
C SER A 7 -14.89 -1.26 -16.00
N ARG A 8 -16.01 -1.46 -15.30
CA ARG A 8 -16.38 -0.62 -14.15
C ARG A 8 -15.42 -0.76 -12.95
N THR A 9 -14.48 -1.71 -12.98
CA THR A 9 -13.57 -2.02 -11.88
C THR A 9 -12.11 -1.67 -12.16
N ILE A 10 -11.69 -1.59 -13.43
CA ILE A 10 -10.28 -1.30 -13.78
C ILE A 10 -9.96 0.17 -13.54
N ASP A 11 -10.84 1.09 -13.93
CA ASP A 11 -10.63 2.54 -13.74
C ASP A 11 -10.37 2.94 -12.27
N PRO A 12 -11.15 2.49 -11.25
CA PRO A 12 -10.87 2.82 -9.86
C PRO A 12 -9.60 2.11 -9.33
N VAL A 13 -9.30 0.89 -9.77
CA VAL A 13 -8.07 0.19 -9.38
C VAL A 13 -6.85 0.94 -9.90
N LEU A 14 -6.87 1.39 -11.15
CA LEU A 14 -5.82 2.20 -11.75
C LEU A 14 -5.72 3.57 -11.07
N GLY A 15 -6.84 4.19 -10.71
CA GLY A 15 -6.86 5.46 -9.98
C GLY A 15 -6.21 5.36 -8.60
N VAL A 16 -6.55 4.32 -7.82
CA VAL A 16 -5.94 4.08 -6.51
C VAL A 16 -4.46 3.74 -6.65
N PHE A 17 -4.09 2.88 -7.60
CA PHE A 17 -2.70 2.53 -7.85
C PHE A 17 -1.87 3.77 -8.23
N THR A 18 -2.42 4.61 -9.10
CA THR A 18 -1.77 5.86 -9.53
C THR A 18 -1.59 6.83 -8.37
N GLY A 19 -2.58 6.95 -7.49
CA GLY A 19 -2.48 7.76 -6.27
C GLY A 19 -1.38 7.26 -5.32
N CYS A 20 -1.32 5.95 -5.08
CA CYS A 20 -0.25 5.33 -4.28
C CYS A 20 1.14 5.56 -4.89
N LEU A 21 1.28 5.40 -6.21
CA LEU A 21 2.53 5.62 -6.92
C LEU A 21 2.99 7.08 -6.86
N ALA A 22 2.06 8.03 -7.07
CA ALA A 22 2.35 9.45 -6.96
C ALA A 22 2.84 9.83 -5.56
N TYR A 23 2.22 9.28 -4.51
CA TYR A 23 2.66 9.46 -3.13
C TYR A 23 4.05 8.88 -2.88
N TYR A 24 4.34 7.69 -3.40
CA TYR A 24 5.66 7.07 -3.30
C TYR A 24 6.74 7.95 -3.96
N LEU A 25 6.46 8.51 -5.14
CA LEU A 25 7.41 9.39 -5.85
C LEU A 25 7.58 10.74 -5.13
N PHE A 26 6.52 11.24 -4.48
CA PHE A 26 6.59 12.44 -3.63
C PHE A 26 7.48 12.22 -2.41
N GLU A 27 7.40 11.04 -1.79
CA GLU A 27 8.16 10.67 -0.60
C GLU A 27 9.65 10.35 -0.91
N ASN A 28 9.94 9.89 -2.14
CA ASN A 28 11.30 9.63 -2.61
C ASN A 28 11.97 10.88 -3.25
N ASN A 29 11.28 12.01 -3.31
CA ASN A 29 11.84 13.22 -3.88
C ASN A 29 12.87 13.84 -2.91
N PRO A 30 14.12 14.10 -3.34
CA PRO A 30 15.18 14.60 -2.47
C PRO A 30 14.94 16.01 -1.91
N ARG A 31 13.98 16.76 -2.49
CA ARG A 31 13.58 18.10 -2.03
C ARG A 31 12.50 18.11 -0.95
N THR A 32 11.71 17.04 -0.85
CA THR A 32 10.61 16.87 0.11
C THR A 32 10.85 15.70 1.05
N ALA A 33 12.07 15.18 1.10
CA ALA A 33 12.43 14.02 1.90
C ALA A 33 12.13 14.29 3.39
N LEU A 34 11.01 13.75 3.86
CA LEU A 34 10.74 13.67 5.29
C LEU A 34 11.89 12.87 5.94
N PRO A 35 12.30 13.23 7.16
CA PRO A 35 13.39 12.55 7.85
C PRO A 35 13.15 11.03 7.90
N PRO A 36 14.21 10.22 7.72
CA PRO A 36 14.11 8.76 7.67
C PRO A 36 13.49 8.24 8.97
N GLY A 37 12.33 7.58 8.88
CA GLY A 37 11.53 7.12 10.03
C GLY A 37 10.10 7.67 10.08
N ASN A 38 9.78 8.73 9.33
CA ASN A 38 8.40 9.22 9.17
C ASN A 38 7.75 8.76 7.86
N LYS A 39 8.29 7.72 7.22
CA LYS A 39 7.77 7.26 5.95
C LYS A 39 6.54 6.39 6.13
N LEU A 40 5.53 6.59 5.31
CA LEU A 40 4.34 5.74 5.33
C LEU A 40 4.71 4.29 4.97
N GLY A 41 5.70 4.12 4.08
CA GLY A 41 6.27 2.83 3.73
C GLY A 41 6.80 2.05 4.93
N ASP A 42 7.52 2.69 5.85
CA ASP A 42 8.07 2.04 7.05
C ASP A 42 6.95 1.54 7.97
N LEU A 43 5.87 2.33 8.10
CA LEU A 43 4.70 1.97 8.90
C LEU A 43 3.92 0.79 8.29
N ILE A 44 3.79 0.78 6.96
CA ILE A 44 3.15 -0.31 6.21
C ILE A 44 3.97 -1.59 6.36
N GLN A 45 5.30 -1.50 6.22
CA GLN A 45 6.21 -2.62 6.41
C GLN A 45 6.11 -3.18 7.83
N TRP A 46 6.14 -2.32 8.85
CA TRP A 46 5.96 -2.73 10.25
C TRP A 46 4.65 -3.45 10.48
N LYS A 47 3.55 -2.92 9.94
CA LYS A 47 2.22 -3.52 10.07
C LYS A 47 2.14 -4.89 9.38
N TRP A 48 2.77 -5.03 8.21
CA TRP A 48 2.84 -6.28 7.48
C TRP A 48 3.61 -7.35 8.26
N THR A 49 4.80 -7.00 8.77
CA THR A 49 5.62 -7.92 9.58
C THR A 49 4.84 -8.40 10.81
N ARG A 50 4.20 -7.48 11.55
CA ARG A 50 3.31 -7.80 12.68
C ARG A 50 2.16 -8.75 12.29
N TRP A 51 1.53 -8.52 11.14
CA TRP A 51 0.44 -9.39 10.66
C TRP A 51 0.93 -10.80 10.32
N GLN A 52 2.10 -10.89 9.69
CA GLN A 52 2.72 -12.17 9.33
C GLN A 52 3.13 -12.97 10.57
N GLU A 53 3.68 -12.32 11.59
CA GLU A 53 3.99 -12.93 12.90
C GLU A 53 2.73 -13.45 13.60
N GLN A 54 1.64 -12.69 13.59
CA GLN A 54 0.37 -13.15 14.16
C GLN A 54 -0.19 -14.34 13.40
N ARG A 55 -0.03 -14.38 12.07
CA ARG A 55 -0.50 -15.48 11.23
C ARG A 55 0.33 -16.74 11.47
N SER A 56 1.66 -16.64 11.54
CA SER A 56 2.52 -17.78 11.86
C SER A 56 2.29 -18.30 13.27
N ALA A 57 2.12 -17.41 14.26
CA ALA A 57 1.79 -17.81 15.63
C ALA A 57 0.45 -18.54 15.74
N LYS A 58 -0.57 -18.12 14.97
CA LYS A 58 -1.85 -18.85 14.91
C LYS A 58 -1.71 -20.22 14.27
N LEU A 59 -0.96 -20.33 13.17
CA LEU A 59 -0.72 -21.60 12.47
C LEU A 59 0.04 -22.60 13.35
N LEU A 60 1.05 -22.15 14.08
CA LEU A 60 1.81 -22.98 15.02
C LEU A 60 0.99 -23.41 16.23
N LYS A 61 0.02 -22.60 16.67
CA LYS A 61 -0.86 -22.92 17.80
C LYS A 61 -2.03 -23.84 17.41
N SER A 62 -2.30 -23.97 16.12
CA SER A 62 -3.35 -24.84 15.56
C SER A 62 -2.84 -26.21 15.07
N ALA A 63 -1.52 -26.47 15.20
CA ALA A 63 -0.86 -27.74 14.91
C ALA A 63 -0.52 -28.46 16.22
#